data_AF-A0AA88WVI6-F1
#
_entry.id   AF-A0AA88WVI6-F1
#
_cell.length_a   1.000
_cell.length_b   1.000
_cell.length_c   1.000
_cell.angle_alpha   90.00
_cell.angle_beta   90.00
_cell.angle_gamma   90.00
#
_symmetry.space_group_name_H-M   'P 1'
#
loop_
_entity.id
_entity.type
_entity.pdbx_description
1 polymer ?
#
loop_
_entity_poly.entity_id
_entity_poly.type
_entity_poly.pdbx_seq_one_letter_code
_entity_poly.pdbx_strand_id
1 'polypeptide(L)'
;MIMYTAAMDTSLGALLAQHNDQRKENALYYLSRTLVGAELRYMTMEKTKIKKGWDMHFDGASRSPDSKKQNDPKNNQSSIGIVFVRPEGGIILHSFSLMEGCSNNEVEYEAIITELKLSLEVSIDDLTIYGDSELLIKQLKGEYQIRKPNLLPYYERANYILANFPKL
;
A
#
# COMPACT_ATOMS: atom_id res chain seq x y z
N MET A 1 21.36 -1.38 13.23
CA MET A 1 19.95 -1.48 13.64
C MET A 1 19.41 -2.78 13.08
N ILE A 2 18.71 -3.58 13.88
CA ILE A 2 18.24 -4.93 13.54
C ILE A 2 16.76 -5.00 13.87
N MET A 3 15.96 -5.59 12.99
CA MET A 3 14.52 -5.74 13.17
C MET A 3 14.21 -7.23 13.18
N TYR A 4 13.58 -7.72 14.25
CA TYR A 4 13.12 -9.10 14.38
C TYR A 4 11.61 -9.11 14.24
N THR A 5 11.09 -9.99 13.40
CA THR A 5 9.65 -10.23 13.28
C THR A 5 9.34 -11.68 13.63
N ALA A 6 8.26 -11.90 14.37
CA ALA A 6 7.78 -13.21 14.76
C ALA A 6 6.29 -13.30 14.44
N ALA A 7 5.88 -14.29 13.65
CA ALA A 7 4.50 -14.55 13.35
C ALA A 7 4.11 -15.94 13.88
N MET A 8 3.01 -16.00 14.62
CA MET A 8 2.34 -17.22 15.05
C MET A 8 0.90 -17.19 14.53
N ASP A 9 0.24 -18.34 14.49
CA ASP A 9 -1.12 -18.49 13.93
C ASP A 9 -2.15 -17.50 14.50
N THR A 10 -1.93 -17.01 15.73
CA THR A 10 -2.83 -16.07 16.40
C THR A 10 -2.18 -14.76 16.82
N SER A 11 -0.92 -14.51 16.47
CA SER A 11 -0.23 -13.30 16.94
C SER A 11 0.94 -12.89 16.06
N LEU A 12 1.13 -11.59 15.91
CA LEU A 12 2.30 -11.00 15.24
C LEU A 12 3.09 -10.15 16.23
N GLY A 13 4.40 -10.34 16.26
CA GLY A 13 5.34 -9.57 17.05
C GLY A 13 6.45 -8.95 16.19
N ALA A 14 6.91 -7.76 16.57
CA ALA A 14 8.08 -7.12 16.01
C ALA A 14 8.95 -6.52 17.14
N LEU A 15 10.26 -6.67 17.03
CA LEU A 15 11.25 -6.14 17.96
C LEU A 15 12.30 -5.36 17.17
N LEU A 16 12.42 -4.07 17.45
CA LEU A 16 13.52 -3.24 16.96
C LEU A 16 14.66 -3.28 17.98
N ALA A 17 15.85 -3.67 17.54
CA ALA A 17 17.04 -3.71 18.37
C ALA A 17 18.22 -2.98 17.72
N GLN A 18 19.19 -2.56 18.54
CA GLN A 18 20.42 -1.94 18.09
C GLN A 18 21.60 -2.44 18.93
N HIS A 19 22.78 -2.55 18.32
CA HIS A 19 24.02 -2.81 19.04
C HIS A 19 24.45 -1.54 19.78
N ASN A 20 24.73 -1.68 21.07
CA ASN A 20 25.39 -0.63 21.84
C ASN A 20 26.90 -0.60 21.57
N ASP A 21 27.60 0.36 22.18
CA ASP A 21 29.06 0.53 22.02
C ASP A 21 29.87 -0.69 22.49
N GLN A 22 29.26 -1.59 23.26
CA GLN A 22 29.83 -2.87 23.70
C GLN A 22 29.46 -4.05 22.77
N ARG A 23 28.91 -3.77 21.58
CA ARG A 23 28.39 -4.76 20.60
C ARG A 23 27.30 -5.69 21.16
N LYS A 24 26.62 -5.29 22.22
CA LYS A 24 25.48 -6.03 22.78
C LYS A 24 24.18 -5.52 22.19
N GLU A 25 23.28 -6.43 21.83
CA GLU A 25 21.94 -6.12 21.34
C GLU A 25 21.06 -5.56 22.46
N ASN A 26 20.55 -4.34 22.25
CA ASN A 26 19.58 -3.68 23.11
C ASN A 26 18.27 -3.51 22.33
N ALA A 27 17.16 -3.95 22.92
CA ALA A 27 15.82 -3.70 22.41
C ALA A 27 15.45 -2.22 22.57
N LEU A 28 15.00 -1.60 21.48
CA LEU A 28 14.49 -0.23 21.44
C LEU A 28 12.97 -0.20 21.52
N TYR A 29 12.29 -1.13 20.83
CA TYR A 29 10.83 -1.14 20.76
C TYR A 29 10.30 -2.55 20.53
N TYR A 30 9.20 -2.90 21.19
CA TYR A 30 8.49 -4.16 21.02
C TYR A 30 7.02 -3.90 20.71
N LEU A 31 6.53 -4.47 19.62
CA LEU A 31 5.13 -4.48 19.24
C LEU A 31 4.64 -5.93 19.22
N SER A 32 3.51 -6.21 19.85
CA SER A 32 2.85 -7.51 19.77
C SER A 32 1.35 -7.31 19.68
N ARG A 33 0.72 -8.03 18.75
CA ARG A 33 -0.73 -7.98 18.53
C ARG A 33 -1.29 -9.39 18.41
N THR A 34 -2.41 -9.64 19.08
CA THR A 34 -3.22 -10.84 18.90
C THR A 34 -4.15 -10.63 17.71
N LEU A 35 -4.16 -11.57 16.78
CA LEU A 35 -5.04 -11.55 15.62
C LEU A 35 -6.44 -12.01 16.02
N VAL A 36 -7.48 -11.31 15.55
CA VAL A 36 -8.88 -11.63 15.92
C VAL A 36 -9.82 -11.66 14.72
N GLY A 37 -10.86 -12.49 14.81
CA GLY A 37 -12.01 -12.45 13.90
C GLY A 37 -11.66 -12.74 12.43
N ALA A 38 -11.71 -11.71 11.58
CA ALA A 38 -11.42 -11.82 10.15
C ALA A 38 -9.94 -12.14 9.88
N GLU A 39 -9.04 -11.69 10.75
CA GLU A 39 -7.58 -11.83 10.59
C GLU A 39 -7.13 -13.30 10.69
N LEU A 40 -7.72 -14.07 11.62
CA LEU A 40 -7.50 -15.51 11.75
C LEU A 40 -8.06 -16.30 10.56
N ARG A 41 -9.19 -15.83 10.00
CA ARG A 41 -9.86 -16.47 8.86
C ARG A 41 -9.10 -16.24 7.55
N TYR A 42 -8.46 -15.09 7.42
CA TYR A 42 -7.64 -14.75 6.25
C TYR A 42 -6.48 -15.74 6.06
N MET A 43 -5.67 -15.99 7.10
CA MET A 43 -4.58 -16.99 7.07
C MET A 43 -5.06 -18.43 6.80
N THR A 44 -6.26 -18.77 7.28
CA THR A 44 -6.80 -20.14 7.10
C THR A 44 -7.29 -20.37 5.67
N MET A 45 -7.85 -19.35 5.01
CA MET A 45 -8.32 -19.43 3.62
C MET A 45 -7.18 -19.43 2.59
N GLU A 46 -5.99 -18.97 2.96
CA GLU A 46 -4.80 -18.93 2.09
C GLU A 46 -4.20 -20.31 1.77
N LYS A 47 -4.61 -21.38 2.45
CA LYS A 47 -4.04 -22.74 2.21
C LYS A 47 -4.52 -23.46 0.94
N THR A 48 -5.29 -22.83 0.04
CA THR A 48 -5.91 -23.61 -1.07
C THR A 48 -5.95 -22.94 -2.45
N LYS A 49 -4.94 -22.13 -2.82
CA LYS A 49 -4.62 -21.84 -4.22
C LYS A 49 -3.19 -21.33 -4.30
N ILE A 50 -2.29 -22.11 -4.91
CA ILE A 50 -0.99 -21.57 -5.34
C ILE A 50 -1.31 -20.60 -6.49
N LYS A 51 -1.36 -19.30 -6.18
CA LYS A 51 -1.45 -18.26 -7.20
C LYS A 51 -0.10 -18.21 -7.92
N LYS A 52 -0.11 -17.86 -9.22
CA LYS A 52 1.14 -17.81 -10.02
C LYS A 52 1.84 -16.44 -9.98
N GLY A 53 1.12 -15.38 -9.60
CA GLY A 53 1.60 -14.01 -9.51
C GLY A 53 1.20 -13.34 -8.19
N TRP A 54 1.66 -12.11 -8.02
CA TRP A 54 1.39 -11.29 -6.85
C TRP A 54 0.07 -10.55 -7.01
N ASP A 55 -0.70 -10.40 -5.94
CA ASP A 55 -1.81 -9.45 -5.91
C ASP A 55 -1.35 -8.18 -5.20
N MET A 56 -1.75 -7.03 -5.74
CA MET A 56 -1.53 -5.72 -5.13
C MET A 56 -2.86 -5.03 -4.94
N HIS A 57 -3.14 -4.62 -3.71
CA HIS A 57 -4.27 -3.75 -3.38
C HIS A 57 -3.73 -2.41 -2.92
N PHE A 58 -4.31 -1.33 -3.45
CA PHE A 58 -4.01 0.04 -3.05
C PHE A 58 -5.29 0.74 -2.59
N ASP A 59 -5.13 1.69 -1.67
CA ASP A 59 -6.21 2.55 -1.19
C ASP A 59 -5.62 3.89 -0.74
N GLY A 60 -6.26 4.99 -1.13
CA GLY A 60 -5.91 6.34 -0.74
C GLY A 60 -6.99 6.99 0.14
N ALA A 61 -6.63 7.38 1.35
CA ALA A 61 -7.53 8.11 2.25
C ALA A 61 -7.13 9.59 2.34
N SER A 62 -8.10 10.48 2.15
CA SER A 62 -7.93 11.92 2.38
C SER A 62 -9.08 12.48 3.19
N ARG A 63 -8.75 13.24 4.24
CA ARG A 63 -9.72 13.80 5.17
C ARG A 63 -9.42 15.27 5.45
N SER A 64 -10.41 16.13 5.23
CA SER A 64 -10.33 17.52 5.70
C SER A 64 -10.38 17.54 7.24
N PRO A 65 -9.43 18.20 7.91
CA PRO A 65 -9.44 18.35 9.36
C PRO A 65 -10.59 19.24 9.86
N ASP A 66 -11.14 20.09 8.99
CA ASP A 66 -12.27 20.97 9.29
C ASP A 66 -13.38 20.75 8.25
N SER A 67 -14.54 20.25 8.71
CA SER A 67 -15.70 19.94 7.86
C SER A 67 -16.22 21.15 7.07
N LYS A 68 -15.77 22.36 7.40
CA LYS A 68 -16.19 23.63 6.79
C LYS A 68 -15.19 24.23 5.79
N LYS A 69 -13.97 23.70 5.66
CA LYS A 69 -12.91 24.22 4.76
C LYS A 69 -12.54 23.20 3.68
N GLN A 70 -13.51 22.86 2.84
CA GLN A 70 -13.33 21.92 1.73
C GLN A 70 -12.73 22.58 0.46
N ASN A 71 -12.19 23.79 0.56
CA ASN A 71 -11.83 24.60 -0.61
C ASN A 71 -10.39 24.38 -1.10
N ASP A 72 -9.50 23.86 -0.26
CA ASP A 72 -8.11 23.57 -0.64
C ASP A 72 -7.69 22.18 -0.13
N PRO A 73 -7.57 21.18 -1.03
CA PRO A 73 -7.17 19.82 -0.68
C PRO A 73 -5.79 19.73 -0.01
N LYS A 74 -4.93 20.75 -0.15
CA LYS A 74 -3.61 20.78 0.48
C LYS A 74 -3.65 20.79 2.01
N ASN A 75 -4.78 21.20 2.58
CA ASN A 75 -4.99 21.18 4.03
C ASN A 75 -5.50 19.83 4.55
N ASN A 76 -5.76 18.86 3.67
CA ASN A 76 -6.24 17.56 4.08
C ASN A 76 -5.14 16.73 4.74
N GLN A 77 -5.54 15.86 5.66
CA GLN A 77 -4.71 14.75 6.11
C GLN A 77 -4.87 13.61 5.11
N SER A 78 -3.79 13.28 4.40
CA SER A 78 -3.78 12.22 3.40
C SER A 78 -2.88 11.06 3.81
N SER A 79 -3.29 9.85 3.47
CA SER A 79 -2.51 8.63 3.66
C SER A 79 -2.80 7.63 2.56
N ILE A 80 -1.83 6.76 2.27
CA ILE A 80 -1.97 5.66 1.33
C ILE A 80 -1.76 4.33 2.06
N GLY A 81 -2.43 3.29 1.60
CA GLY A 81 -2.38 1.93 2.12
C GLY A 81 -2.09 0.92 1.02
N ILE A 82 -1.21 -0.03 1.32
CA ILE A 82 -0.70 -1.04 0.39
C ILE A 82 -0.85 -2.42 0.98
N VAL A 83 -1.35 -3.34 0.17
CA VAL A 83 -1.35 -4.77 0.46
C VAL A 83 -0.74 -5.53 -0.71
N PHE A 84 0.38 -6.21 -0.50
CA PHE A 84 0.86 -7.23 -1.42
C PHE A 84 0.53 -8.62 -0.88
N VAL A 85 -0.07 -9.46 -1.71
CA VAL A 85 -0.25 -10.89 -1.43
C VAL A 85 0.69 -11.67 -2.32
N ARG A 86 1.63 -12.37 -1.70
CA ARG A 86 2.58 -13.24 -2.38
C ARG A 86 1.87 -14.44 -3.03
N PRO A 87 2.46 -15.02 -4.09
CA PRO A 87 1.99 -16.27 -4.69
C PRO A 87 1.75 -17.41 -3.68
N GLU A 88 2.61 -17.51 -2.66
CA GLU A 88 2.54 -18.49 -1.56
C GLU A 88 1.55 -18.11 -0.44
N GLY A 89 0.85 -16.98 -0.56
CA GLY A 89 -0.13 -16.49 0.41
C GLY A 89 0.43 -15.53 1.46
N GLY A 90 1.73 -15.23 1.48
CA GLY A 90 2.30 -14.28 2.43
C GLY A 90 1.86 -12.84 2.18
N ILE A 91 1.29 -12.15 3.18
CA ILE A 91 0.86 -10.75 3.07
C ILE A 91 1.97 -9.78 3.49
N ILE A 92 2.12 -8.67 2.76
CA ILE A 92 2.93 -7.50 3.14
C ILE A 92 2.00 -6.29 3.21
N LEU A 93 2.00 -5.60 4.34
CA LEU A 93 1.16 -4.43 4.60
C LEU A 93 2.02 -3.21 4.86
N HIS A 94 1.74 -2.12 4.14
CA HIS A 94 2.35 -0.82 4.38
C HIS A 94 1.30 0.28 4.37
N SER A 95 1.53 1.32 5.16
CA SER A 95 0.71 2.53 5.14
C SER A 95 1.59 3.74 5.40
N PHE A 96 1.37 4.82 4.66
CA PHE A 96 2.18 6.03 4.75
C PHE A 96 1.28 7.25 4.86
N SER A 97 1.62 8.19 5.75
CA SER A 97 1.03 9.52 5.72
C SER A 97 1.79 10.37 4.69
N LEU A 98 1.04 11.07 3.84
CA LEU A 98 1.64 12.01 2.89
C LEU A 98 2.03 13.31 3.61
N MET A 99 3.12 13.92 3.16
CA MET A 99 3.60 15.21 3.70
C MET A 99 2.69 16.37 3.30
N GLU A 100 2.07 16.27 2.12
CA GLU A 100 1.11 17.24 1.59
C GLU A 100 -0.28 16.63 1.51
N GLY A 101 -1.30 17.45 1.80
CA GLY A 101 -2.69 17.06 1.61
C GLY A 101 -3.05 16.95 0.14
N CYS A 102 -3.97 16.04 -0.17
CA CYS A 102 -4.46 15.76 -1.52
C CYS A 102 -5.98 15.65 -1.50
N SER A 103 -6.65 15.78 -2.64
CA SER A 103 -8.05 15.35 -2.77
C SER A 103 -8.16 13.82 -2.82
N ASN A 104 -9.37 13.28 -2.66
CA ASN A 104 -9.59 11.83 -2.74
C ASN A 104 -9.05 11.24 -4.05
N ASN A 105 -9.35 11.87 -5.19
CA ASN A 105 -8.86 11.35 -6.48
C ASN A 105 -7.32 11.43 -6.58
N GLU A 106 -6.70 12.47 -6.03
CA GLU A 106 -5.24 12.61 -6.06
C GLU A 106 -4.56 11.59 -5.16
N VAL A 107 -5.09 11.31 -3.96
CA VAL A 107 -4.50 10.31 -3.06
C VAL A 107 -4.62 8.88 -3.61
N GLU A 108 -5.69 8.58 -4.34
CA GLU A 108 -5.84 7.29 -5.05
C GLU A 108 -4.79 7.11 -6.15
N TYR A 109 -4.50 8.19 -6.87
CA TYR A 109 -3.41 8.18 -7.86
C TYR A 109 -2.03 8.08 -7.18
N GLU A 110 -1.80 8.81 -6.09
CA GLU A 110 -0.54 8.70 -5.34
C GLU A 110 -0.34 7.30 -4.76
N ALA A 111 -1.41 6.65 -4.32
CA ALA A 111 -1.42 5.26 -3.90
C ALA A 111 -0.94 4.38 -5.07
N ILE A 112 -1.69 4.23 -6.15
CA ILE A 112 -1.27 3.32 -7.23
C ILE A 112 0.15 3.63 -7.78
N ILE A 113 0.54 4.91 -7.88
CA ILE A 113 1.87 5.29 -8.36
C ILE A 113 2.99 4.88 -7.39
N THR A 114 2.79 5.06 -6.09
CA THR A 114 3.78 4.67 -5.07
C THR A 114 3.92 3.16 -5.03
N GLU A 115 2.80 2.46 -5.06
CA GLU A 115 2.67 1.02 -5.00
C GLU A 115 3.34 0.34 -6.22
N LEU A 116 3.13 0.89 -7.42
CA LEU A 116 3.78 0.42 -8.64
C LEU A 116 5.30 0.61 -8.59
N LYS A 117 5.80 1.74 -8.07
CA LYS A 117 7.24 1.95 -7.94
C LYS A 117 7.86 0.96 -6.97
N LEU A 118 7.22 0.72 -5.83
CA LEU A 118 7.67 -0.27 -4.86
C LEU A 118 7.71 -1.66 -5.50
N SER A 119 6.70 -2.01 -6.30
CA SER A 119 6.66 -3.28 -7.04
C SER A 119 7.86 -3.45 -7.99
N LEU A 120 8.25 -2.38 -8.70
CA LEU A 120 9.46 -2.39 -9.53
C LEU A 120 10.74 -2.50 -8.69
N GLU A 121 10.81 -1.79 -7.56
CA GLU A 121 11.98 -1.82 -6.65
C GLU A 121 12.22 -3.22 -6.07
N VAL A 122 11.15 -3.95 -5.79
CA VAL A 122 11.23 -5.34 -5.32
C VAL A 122 11.23 -6.39 -6.45
N SER A 123 11.31 -5.95 -7.72
CA SER A 123 11.38 -6.82 -8.91
C SER A 123 10.20 -7.79 -9.04
N ILE A 124 8.97 -7.30 -8.84
CA ILE A 124 7.74 -8.06 -9.11
C ILE A 124 7.35 -7.89 -10.58
N ASP A 125 7.38 -8.98 -11.34
CA ASP A 125 7.12 -8.99 -12.79
C ASP A 125 5.71 -9.49 -13.19
N ASP A 126 5.00 -10.18 -12.27
CA ASP A 126 3.68 -10.79 -12.49
C ASP A 126 2.73 -10.29 -11.39
N LEU A 127 1.91 -9.30 -11.74
CA LEU A 127 1.14 -8.49 -10.80
C LEU A 127 -0.32 -8.37 -11.23
N THR A 128 -1.25 -8.69 -10.33
CA THR A 128 -2.67 -8.34 -10.48
C THR A 128 -3.02 -7.19 -9.55
N ILE A 129 -3.54 -6.10 -10.10
CA ILE A 129 -3.79 -4.85 -9.37
C ILE A 129 -5.28 -4.68 -9.05
N TYR A 130 -5.57 -4.32 -7.81
CA TYR A 130 -6.90 -4.08 -7.29
C TYR A 130 -6.98 -2.70 -6.62
N GLY A 131 -8.03 -1.96 -6.92
CA GLY A 131 -8.40 -0.72 -6.24
C GLY A 131 -9.93 -0.58 -6.23
N ASP A 132 -10.45 0.16 -5.26
CA ASP A 132 -11.90 0.38 -5.09
C ASP A 132 -12.39 1.64 -5.84
N SER A 133 -11.49 2.53 -6.24
CA SER A 133 -11.79 3.73 -7.04
C SER A 133 -12.12 3.41 -8.50
N GLU A 134 -13.41 3.17 -8.79
CA GLU A 134 -13.92 2.92 -10.14
C GLU A 134 -13.48 4.01 -11.14
N LEU A 135 -13.46 5.28 -10.71
CA LEU A 135 -13.01 6.41 -11.53
C LEU A 135 -11.58 6.19 -12.02
N LEU A 136 -10.65 5.93 -11.10
CA LEU A 136 -9.24 5.76 -11.40
C LEU A 136 -9.05 4.53 -12.31
N ILE A 137 -9.69 3.41 -11.98
CA ILE A 137 -9.59 2.17 -12.77
C ILE A 137 -10.08 2.40 -14.21
N LYS A 138 -11.22 3.07 -14.40
CA LYS A 138 -11.75 3.38 -15.73
C LYS A 138 -10.91 4.40 -16.49
N GLN A 139 -10.28 5.34 -15.79
CA GLN A 139 -9.35 6.29 -16.40
C GLN A 139 -8.11 5.56 -16.92
N LEU A 140 -7.48 4.70 -16.11
CA LEU A 140 -6.30 3.92 -16.52
C LEU A 140 -6.58 2.95 -17.66
N LYS A 141 -7.80 2.41 -17.76
CA LYS A 141 -8.25 1.60 -18.91
C LYS A 141 -8.57 2.43 -20.17
N GLY A 142 -8.52 3.75 -20.10
CA GLY A 142 -8.89 4.65 -21.19
C GLY A 142 -10.40 4.74 -21.45
N GLU A 143 -11.24 4.18 -20.56
CA GLU A 143 -12.70 4.23 -20.68
C GLU A 143 -13.23 5.63 -20.29
N TYR A 144 -12.60 6.27 -19.31
CA TYR A 144 -12.98 7.60 -18.81
C TYR A 144 -11.92 8.65 -19.13
N GLN A 145 -12.36 9.82 -19.59
CA GLN A 145 -11.48 10.96 -19.86
C GLN A 145 -11.02 11.65 -18.57
N ILE A 146 -9.79 12.15 -18.58
CA ILE A 146 -9.27 13.02 -17.52
C ILE A 146 -9.85 14.43 -17.69
N ARG A 147 -10.89 14.75 -16.91
CA ARG A 147 -11.55 16.08 -16.98
C ARG A 147 -10.84 17.17 -16.19
N LYS A 148 -10.16 16.79 -15.11
CA LYS A 148 -9.48 17.73 -14.22
C LYS A 148 -8.01 17.84 -14.65
N PRO A 149 -7.51 19.01 -15.10
CA PRO A 149 -6.14 19.13 -15.61
C PRO A 149 -5.06 18.75 -14.59
N ASN A 150 -5.30 18.96 -13.29
CA ASN A 150 -4.37 18.56 -12.23
C ASN A 150 -4.20 17.03 -12.10
N LEU A 151 -5.13 16.22 -12.63
CA LEU A 151 -5.02 14.76 -12.63
C LEU A 151 -4.21 14.22 -13.83
N LEU A 152 -4.00 15.03 -14.87
CA LEU A 152 -3.29 14.59 -16.07
C LEU A 152 -1.84 14.13 -15.77
N PRO A 153 -1.04 14.85 -14.95
CA PRO A 153 0.31 14.41 -14.61
C PRO A 153 0.32 13.06 -13.87
N TYR A 154 -0.69 12.79 -13.03
CA TYR A 154 -0.83 11.52 -12.33
C TYR A 154 -1.14 10.37 -13.28
N TYR A 155 -2.10 10.60 -14.18
CA TYR A 155 -2.49 9.64 -15.20
C TYR A 155 -1.31 9.28 -16.11
N GLU A 156 -0.56 10.27 -16.59
CA GLU A 156 0.63 10.05 -17.44
C GLU A 156 1.70 9.26 -16.68
N ARG A 157 1.96 9.63 -15.43
CA ARG A 157 2.94 8.95 -14.58
C ARG A 157 2.55 7.50 -14.29
N ALA A 158 1.29 7.24 -13.96
CA ALA A 158 0.79 5.90 -13.70
C ALA A 158 0.95 5.01 -14.95
N ASN A 159 0.52 5.48 -16.12
CA ASN A 159 0.68 4.73 -17.38
C ASN A 159 2.15 4.53 -17.77
N TYR A 160 3.00 5.52 -17.55
CA TYR A 160 4.44 5.39 -17.78
C TYR A 160 5.04 4.25 -16.94
N ILE A 161 4.64 4.12 -15.68
CA ILE A 161 5.14 3.07 -14.79
C ILE A 161 4.51 1.71 -15.17
N LEU A 162 3.20 1.66 -15.41
CA LEU A 162 2.48 0.46 -15.83
C LEU A 162 3.09 -0.19 -17.09
N ALA A 163 3.61 0.61 -18.02
CA ALA A 163 4.29 0.10 -19.21
C ALA A 163 5.54 -0.75 -18.93
N ASN A 164 6.07 -0.74 -17.70
CA ASN A 164 7.21 -1.56 -17.30
C ASN A 164 6.82 -2.95 -16.78
N PHE A 165 5.52 -3.23 -16.61
CA PHE A 165 5.04 -4.53 -16.16
C PHE A 165 4.66 -5.39 -17.38
N PRO A 166 5.43 -6.44 -17.70
CA PRO A 166 5.17 -7.26 -18.88
C PRO A 166 3.93 -8.16 -18.74
N LYS A 167 3.46 -8.38 -17.50
CA LYS A 167 2.29 -9.19 -17.17
C LYS A 167 1.43 -8.44 -16.15
N LEU A 168 0.37 -7.80 -16.68
CA LEU A 168 -0.60 -7.01 -15.92
C LEU A 168 -2.03 -7.40 -16.33
#